data_AF-A0A3N5JXN1-F1
#
_entry.id   AF-A0A3N5JXN1-F1
#
_cell.length_a   1.000
_cell.length_b   1.000
_cell.length_c   1.000
_cell.angle_alpha   90.00
_cell.angle_beta   90.00
_cell.angle_gamma   90.00
#
_symmetry.space_group_name_H-M   'P 1'
#
loop_
_entity.id
_entity.type
_entity.pdbx_description
1 polymer ?
#
loop_
_entity_poly.entity_id
_entity_poly.type
_entity_poly.pdbx_seq_one_letter_code
_entity_poly.pdbx_strand_id
1 'polypeptide(L)'
;MRKNDPVKKQVLELDYYVDHSQWQQVIETVNNGLQNTYIGQYQANRALYHTHRLCADLFTFEQRSGVAGLFLHESLRSAYARQYGDIFYDLGLINEAQHWAHEALSINGDTPKNLQRLTQVYLLKGEKAAAEKCTRLLKRTFWHKKWAREFEKYLTSNPAEWPEELKTLHSRMLTNDFIVTPAEPELCLEALLADHPTNKTAFEYLIASYLITGKVGRAIKYIKQIENYQYAAIPRHIEEAILLYLSNTENPDPQITKLKCSLTTIQKFKQMIDILHQNNGDKSKALPQLRKFSDTYWFYATYYFKKG
;
A
#
# COMPACT_ATOMS: atom_id res chain seq x y z
N MET A 1 -30.06 -21.94 -11.66
CA MET A 1 -29.68 -21.18 -10.44
C MET A 1 -28.27 -21.60 -10.04
N ARG A 2 -27.25 -20.75 -10.25
CA ARG A 2 -25.89 -21.05 -9.76
C ARG A 2 -25.88 -20.85 -8.24
N LYS A 3 -25.44 -21.87 -7.48
CA LYS A 3 -25.21 -21.80 -6.03
C LYS A 3 -24.42 -20.51 -5.71
N ASN A 4 -24.89 -19.74 -4.73
CA ASN A 4 -24.15 -18.61 -4.17
C ASN A 4 -22.79 -19.11 -3.72
N ASP A 5 -21.74 -18.67 -4.41
CA ASP A 5 -20.35 -18.92 -4.02
C ASP A 5 -20.00 -17.86 -2.96
N PRO A 6 -19.83 -18.22 -1.69
CA PRO A 6 -19.60 -17.27 -0.60
C PRO A 6 -18.38 -16.38 -0.84
N VAL A 7 -17.35 -16.91 -1.51
CA VAL A 7 -16.13 -16.17 -1.85
C VAL A 7 -16.43 -15.08 -2.88
N LYS A 8 -17.26 -15.38 -3.89
CA LYS A 8 -17.65 -14.36 -4.88
C LYS A 8 -18.43 -13.22 -4.25
N LYS A 9 -19.31 -13.52 -3.28
CA LYS A 9 -20.05 -12.49 -2.56
C LYS A 9 -19.08 -11.58 -1.78
N GLN A 10 -18.13 -12.16 -1.04
CA GLN A 10 -17.14 -11.40 -0.28
C GLN A 10 -16.24 -10.53 -1.18
N VAL A 11 -15.86 -11.02 -2.36
CA VAL A 11 -15.08 -10.23 -3.33
C VAL A 11 -15.90 -9.04 -3.86
N LEU A 12 -17.19 -9.22 -4.11
CA LEU A 12 -18.07 -8.11 -4.52
C LEU A 12 -18.27 -7.08 -3.39
N GLU A 13 -18.40 -7.52 -2.14
CA GLU A 13 -18.45 -6.64 -0.96
C GLU A 13 -17.13 -5.87 -0.79
N LEU A 14 -16.00 -6.56 -0.95
CA LEU A 14 -14.66 -5.95 -0.94
C LEU A 14 -14.55 -4.85 -2.00
N ASP A 15 -14.90 -5.15 -3.26
CA ASP A 15 -14.88 -4.17 -4.35
C ASP A 15 -15.81 -2.98 -4.04
N TYR A 16 -17.00 -3.22 -3.49
CA TYR A 16 -17.90 -2.15 -3.05
C TYR A 16 -17.26 -1.24 -2.00
N TYR A 17 -16.62 -1.80 -0.98
CA TYR A 17 -15.98 -1.00 0.07
C TYR A 17 -14.78 -0.20 -0.44
N VAL A 18 -13.95 -0.79 -1.30
CA VAL A 18 -12.84 -0.09 -1.97
C VAL A 18 -13.39 1.07 -2.81
N ASP A 19 -14.45 0.83 -3.57
CA ASP A 19 -15.08 1.80 -4.47
C ASP A 19 -15.71 3.01 -3.76
N HIS A 20 -15.93 2.90 -2.45
CA HIS A 20 -16.49 3.95 -1.59
C HIS A 20 -15.48 4.44 -0.55
N SER A 21 -14.21 4.06 -0.68
CA SER A 21 -13.13 4.42 0.26
C SER A 21 -13.44 4.05 1.71
N GLN A 22 -14.21 2.97 1.91
CA GLN A 22 -14.58 2.41 3.21
C GLN A 22 -13.47 1.48 3.70
N TRP A 23 -12.29 2.04 3.93
CA TRP A 23 -11.05 1.30 4.16
C TRP A 23 -11.09 0.41 5.42
N GLN A 24 -11.80 0.84 6.46
CA GLN A 24 -11.97 0.03 7.66
C GLN A 24 -12.80 -1.23 7.37
N GLN A 25 -13.85 -1.10 6.57
CA GLN A 25 -14.67 -2.23 6.12
C GLN A 25 -13.91 -3.15 5.16
N VAL A 26 -12.98 -2.62 4.36
CA VAL A 26 -12.04 -3.42 3.56
C VAL A 26 -11.20 -4.33 4.46
N ILE A 27 -10.57 -3.77 5.49
CA ILE A 27 -9.76 -4.51 6.49
C ILE A 27 -10.59 -5.61 7.16
N GLU A 28 -11.81 -5.30 7.60
CA GLU A 28 -12.72 -6.26 8.24
C GLU A 28 -13.15 -7.37 7.29
N THR A 29 -13.50 -7.03 6.05
CA THR A 29 -13.91 -8.01 5.02
C THR A 29 -12.77 -8.98 4.71
N VAL A 30 -11.54 -8.49 4.61
CA VAL A 30 -10.37 -9.34 4.36
C VAL A 30 -10.12 -10.29 5.53
N ASN A 31 -10.19 -9.80 6.77
CA ASN A 31 -10.01 -10.62 7.97
C ASN A 31 -11.06 -11.75 8.09
N ASN A 32 -12.26 -11.53 7.55
CA ASN A 32 -13.38 -12.47 7.63
C ASN A 32 -13.39 -13.53 6.52
N GLY A 33 -12.36 -13.64 5.68
CA GLY A 33 -12.26 -14.77 4.74
C GLY A 33 -11.35 -14.61 3.52
N LEU A 34 -10.83 -13.42 3.23
CA LEU A 34 -10.01 -13.16 2.05
C LEU A 34 -8.51 -12.98 2.35
N GLN A 35 -8.09 -13.11 3.62
CA GLN A 35 -6.71 -12.85 4.07
C GLN A 35 -5.64 -13.71 3.41
N ASN A 36 -6.02 -14.87 2.85
CA ASN A 36 -5.11 -15.78 2.15
C ASN A 36 -5.13 -15.61 0.62
N THR A 37 -5.87 -14.62 0.09
CA THR A 37 -5.96 -14.37 -1.34
C THR A 37 -5.06 -13.20 -1.74
N TYR A 38 -4.48 -13.23 -2.94
CA TYR A 38 -3.66 -12.12 -3.45
C TYR A 38 -4.42 -10.79 -3.44
N ILE A 39 -5.69 -10.81 -3.88
CA ILE A 39 -6.52 -9.61 -3.93
C ILE A 39 -6.90 -9.10 -2.54
N GLY A 40 -7.22 -10.01 -1.61
CA GLY A 40 -7.55 -9.63 -0.24
C GLY A 40 -6.34 -9.02 0.47
N GLN A 41 -5.15 -9.62 0.34
CA GLN A 41 -3.94 -9.05 0.93
C GLN A 41 -3.55 -7.72 0.29
N TYR A 42 -3.63 -7.61 -1.04
CA TYR A 42 -3.44 -6.34 -1.77
C TYR A 42 -4.35 -5.23 -1.23
N GLN A 43 -5.65 -5.49 -1.15
CA GLN A 43 -6.59 -4.48 -0.68
C GLN A 43 -6.46 -4.19 0.81
N ALA A 44 -6.10 -5.16 1.66
CA ALA A 44 -5.83 -4.91 3.07
C ALA A 44 -4.61 -4.00 3.25
N ASN A 45 -3.49 -4.28 2.57
CA ASN A 45 -2.30 -3.45 2.65
C ASN A 45 -2.56 -2.02 2.11
N ARG A 46 -3.31 -1.90 1.01
CA ARG A 46 -3.75 -0.62 0.48
C ARG A 46 -4.67 0.14 1.45
N ALA A 47 -5.62 -0.55 2.09
CA ALA A 47 -6.49 0.05 3.11
C ALA A 47 -5.72 0.49 4.37
N LEU A 48 -4.70 -0.26 4.79
CA LEU A 48 -3.79 0.16 5.84
C LEU A 48 -3.07 1.46 5.47
N TYR A 49 -2.63 1.62 4.22
CA TYR A 49 -2.03 2.88 3.76
C TYR A 49 -3.02 4.06 3.85
N HIS A 50 -4.22 3.91 3.28
CA HIS A 50 -5.24 4.97 3.31
C HIS A 50 -5.79 5.30 4.70
N THR A 51 -5.52 4.45 5.69
CA THR A 51 -5.83 4.69 7.11
C THR A 51 -4.61 5.11 7.94
N HIS A 52 -3.47 5.38 7.29
CA HIS A 52 -2.20 5.78 7.92
C HIS A 52 -1.60 4.74 8.87
N ARG A 53 -1.82 3.45 8.56
CA ARG A 53 -1.47 2.31 9.40
C ARG A 53 -0.54 1.31 8.71
N LEU A 54 -0.15 1.50 7.45
CA LEU A 54 0.68 0.52 6.72
C LEU A 54 1.96 0.15 7.48
N CYS A 55 2.80 1.13 7.84
CA CYS A 55 4.02 0.85 8.59
C CYS A 55 3.81 0.53 10.09
N ALA A 56 2.58 0.55 10.59
CA ALA A 56 2.28 0.23 12.00
C ALA A 56 1.63 -1.15 12.17
N ASP A 57 0.86 -1.60 11.17
CA ASP A 57 -0.01 -2.78 11.25
C ASP A 57 0.17 -3.76 10.08
N LEU A 58 1.18 -3.59 9.22
CA LEU A 58 1.49 -4.52 8.12
C LEU A 58 1.47 -6.00 8.54
N PHE A 59 2.06 -6.32 9.69
CA PHE A 59 2.18 -7.71 10.16
C PHE A 59 1.00 -8.19 11.01
N THR A 60 -0.04 -7.37 11.18
CA THR A 60 -1.33 -7.87 11.69
C THR A 60 -2.00 -8.86 10.73
N PHE A 61 -1.62 -8.80 9.45
CA PHE A 61 -1.92 -9.80 8.44
C PHE A 61 -0.71 -10.68 8.18
N GLU A 62 -0.94 -11.97 8.02
CA GLU A 62 0.10 -12.90 7.60
C GLU A 62 0.47 -12.62 6.13
N GLN A 63 1.66 -12.06 5.86
CA GLN A 63 2.12 -11.66 4.52
C GLN A 63 2.51 -12.87 3.63
N ARG A 64 1.56 -13.80 3.40
CA ARG A 64 1.73 -15.03 2.63
C ARG A 64 1.94 -14.81 1.14
N SER A 65 1.34 -13.77 0.58
CA SER A 65 1.55 -13.39 -0.82
C SER A 65 2.88 -12.64 -1.02
N GLY A 66 3.63 -12.37 0.05
CA GLY A 66 4.87 -11.60 -0.01
C GLY A 66 4.65 -10.25 -0.70
N VAL A 67 5.60 -9.85 -1.55
CA VAL A 67 5.51 -8.58 -2.30
C VAL A 67 4.30 -8.53 -3.23
N ALA A 68 3.80 -9.69 -3.69
CA ALA A 68 2.59 -9.74 -4.51
C ALA A 68 1.32 -9.26 -3.76
N GLY A 69 1.40 -9.20 -2.44
CA GLY A 69 0.41 -8.59 -1.56
C GLY A 69 0.50 -7.07 -1.46
N LEU A 70 1.55 -6.43 -1.99
CA LEU A 70 1.65 -4.97 -2.12
C LEU A 70 1.47 -4.53 -3.57
N PHE A 71 2.03 -5.30 -4.49
CA PHE A 71 2.01 -5.06 -5.93
C PHE A 71 1.51 -6.31 -6.62
N LEU A 72 0.31 -6.28 -7.21
CA LEU A 72 -0.26 -7.45 -7.84
C LEU A 72 0.71 -8.05 -8.87
N HIS A 73 0.79 -9.38 -8.91
CA HIS A 73 1.63 -10.10 -9.85
C HIS A 73 1.14 -9.90 -11.29
N GLU A 74 2.05 -9.92 -12.27
CA GLU A 74 1.74 -9.71 -13.69
C GLU A 74 0.67 -10.66 -14.23
N SER A 75 0.67 -11.91 -13.77
CA SER A 75 -0.34 -12.91 -14.16
C SER A 75 -1.78 -12.55 -13.75
N LEU A 76 -1.96 -11.57 -12.86
CA LEU A 76 -3.26 -11.11 -12.38
C LEU A 76 -3.75 -9.84 -13.08
N ARG A 77 -2.95 -9.25 -13.98
CA ARG A 77 -3.26 -7.98 -14.68
C ARG A 77 -4.62 -8.00 -15.38
N SER A 78 -4.88 -9.00 -16.22
CA SER A 78 -6.15 -9.06 -16.98
C SER A 78 -7.36 -9.26 -16.08
N ALA A 79 -7.22 -10.02 -14.98
CA ALA A 79 -8.32 -10.27 -14.05
C ALA A 79 -8.63 -9.06 -13.14
N TYR A 80 -7.62 -8.22 -12.87
CA TYR A 80 -7.70 -7.13 -11.89
C TYR A 80 -7.10 -5.82 -12.43
N ALA A 81 -7.29 -5.50 -13.71
CA ALA A 81 -6.64 -4.35 -14.36
C ALA A 81 -6.87 -3.02 -13.64
N ARG A 82 -8.08 -2.84 -13.08
CA ARG A 82 -8.43 -1.65 -12.29
C ARG A 82 -7.62 -1.57 -11.00
N GLN A 83 -7.59 -2.66 -10.23
CA GLN A 83 -6.79 -2.75 -8.99
C GLN A 83 -5.29 -2.69 -9.29
N TYR A 84 -4.85 -3.16 -10.45
CA TYR A 84 -3.48 -3.02 -10.91
C TYR A 84 -3.11 -1.53 -11.14
N GLY A 85 -4.02 -0.74 -11.72
CA GLY A 85 -3.86 0.70 -11.89
C GLY A 85 -3.94 1.53 -10.59
N ASP A 86 -4.70 1.04 -9.62
CA ASP A 86 -4.99 1.75 -8.37
C ASP A 86 -3.73 2.06 -7.55
N ILE A 87 -2.73 1.16 -7.51
CA ILE A 87 -1.47 1.44 -6.79
C ILE A 87 -0.66 2.54 -7.48
N PHE A 88 -0.63 2.56 -8.82
CA PHE A 88 0.06 3.62 -9.55
C PHE A 88 -0.60 4.98 -9.34
N TYR A 89 -1.93 5.00 -9.25
CA TYR A 89 -2.65 6.20 -8.88
C TYR A 89 -2.26 6.68 -7.49
N ASP A 90 -2.26 5.82 -6.48
CA ASP A 90 -1.90 6.18 -5.09
C ASP A 90 -0.44 6.68 -4.97
N LEU A 91 0.46 6.15 -5.80
CA LEU A 91 1.87 6.55 -5.86
C LEU A 91 2.11 7.88 -6.58
N GLY A 92 1.13 8.42 -7.31
CA GLY A 92 1.30 9.61 -8.15
C GLY A 92 1.84 9.31 -9.56
N LEU A 93 1.92 8.04 -9.95
CA LEU A 93 2.31 7.58 -11.29
C LEU A 93 1.12 7.68 -12.26
N ILE A 94 0.65 8.90 -12.51
CA ILE A 94 -0.62 9.17 -13.20
C ILE A 94 -0.65 8.67 -14.65
N ASN A 95 0.50 8.64 -15.35
CA ASN A 95 0.59 8.08 -16.70
C ASN A 95 0.31 6.56 -16.70
N GLU A 96 0.89 5.81 -15.76
CA GLU A 96 0.60 4.38 -15.63
C GLU A 96 -0.82 4.12 -15.13
N ALA A 97 -1.31 4.95 -14.21
CA ALA A 97 -2.71 4.87 -13.78
C ALA A 97 -3.67 5.07 -14.97
N GLN A 98 -3.34 5.97 -15.90
CA GLN A 98 -4.09 6.17 -17.15
C GLN A 98 -4.04 4.94 -18.05
N HIS A 99 -2.84 4.37 -18.27
CA HIS A 99 -2.66 3.18 -19.08
C HIS A 99 -3.54 2.03 -18.57
N TRP A 100 -3.48 1.74 -17.27
CA TRP A 100 -4.29 0.70 -16.64
C TRP A 100 -5.79 1.02 -16.61
N ALA A 101 -6.17 2.28 -16.52
CA ALA A 101 -7.57 2.69 -16.63
C ALA A 101 -8.12 2.44 -18.05
N HIS A 102 -7.32 2.66 -19.09
CA HIS A 102 -7.67 2.29 -20.46
C HIS A 102 -7.72 0.78 -20.68
N GLU A 103 -6.78 0.03 -20.11
CA GLU A 103 -6.81 -1.45 -20.17
C GLU A 103 -8.08 -1.99 -19.49
N ALA A 104 -8.42 -1.49 -18.31
CA ALA A 104 -9.65 -1.84 -17.62
C ALA A 104 -10.92 -1.47 -18.41
N LEU A 105 -10.88 -0.36 -19.17
CA LEU A 105 -11.93 0.05 -20.10
C LEU A 105 -12.07 -0.93 -21.28
N SER A 106 -10.96 -1.39 -21.85
CA SER A 106 -10.95 -2.37 -22.95
C SER A 106 -11.50 -3.73 -22.53
N ILE A 107 -11.23 -4.16 -21.29
CA ILE A 107 -11.68 -5.45 -20.76
C ILE A 107 -13.14 -5.41 -20.32
N ASN A 108 -13.54 -4.39 -19.55
CA ASN A 108 -14.84 -4.35 -18.86
C ASN A 108 -15.81 -3.31 -19.43
N GLY A 109 -15.39 -2.51 -20.41
CA GLY A 109 -16.16 -1.42 -21.01
C GLY A 109 -16.24 -0.15 -20.15
N ASP A 110 -17.17 0.72 -20.54
CA ASP A 110 -17.46 2.03 -19.94
C ASP A 110 -18.17 1.91 -18.57
N THR A 111 -17.65 1.07 -17.67
CA THR A 111 -18.17 0.98 -16.31
C THR A 111 -18.02 2.33 -15.61
N PRO A 112 -18.94 2.70 -14.70
CA PRO A 112 -18.82 3.97 -13.99
C PRO A 112 -17.48 4.14 -13.27
N LYS A 113 -16.89 3.06 -12.76
CA LYS A 113 -15.61 3.11 -12.05
C LYS A 113 -14.43 3.39 -12.98
N ASN A 114 -14.39 2.76 -14.15
CA ASN A 114 -13.38 3.07 -15.17
C ASN A 114 -13.50 4.54 -15.61
N LEU A 115 -14.73 5.03 -15.83
CA LEU A 115 -14.97 6.43 -16.19
C LEU A 115 -14.62 7.41 -15.07
N GLN A 116 -14.88 7.07 -13.80
CA GLN A 116 -14.49 7.88 -12.64
C GLN A 116 -12.96 7.99 -12.55
N ARG A 117 -12.24 6.87 -12.65
CA ARG A 117 -10.77 6.85 -12.65
C ARG A 117 -10.18 7.66 -13.79
N LEU A 118 -10.67 7.47 -15.02
CA LEU A 118 -10.24 8.26 -16.18
C LEU A 118 -10.52 9.74 -15.99
N THR A 119 -11.68 10.11 -15.44
CA THR A 119 -12.00 11.52 -15.14
C THR A 119 -10.98 12.14 -14.17
N GLN A 120 -10.63 11.43 -13.09
CA GLN A 120 -9.62 11.89 -12.11
C GLN A 120 -8.25 12.07 -12.77
N VAL A 121 -7.81 11.07 -13.54
CA VAL A 121 -6.54 11.10 -14.26
C VAL A 121 -6.49 12.26 -15.26
N TYR A 122 -7.54 12.44 -16.07
CA TYR A 122 -7.62 13.52 -17.04
C TYR A 122 -7.65 14.91 -16.38
N LEU A 123 -8.33 15.06 -15.24
CA LEU A 123 -8.27 16.29 -14.45
C LEU A 123 -6.84 16.59 -14.00
N LEU A 124 -6.15 15.61 -13.41
CA LEU A 124 -4.77 15.75 -12.92
C LEU A 124 -3.79 16.11 -14.06
N LYS A 125 -4.02 15.59 -15.27
CA LYS A 125 -3.21 15.88 -16.46
C LYS A 125 -3.60 17.17 -17.20
N GLY A 126 -4.65 17.88 -16.76
CA GLY A 126 -5.17 19.05 -17.46
C GLY A 126 -5.89 18.73 -18.78
N GLU A 127 -6.22 17.47 -19.04
CA GLU A 127 -6.90 16.99 -20.25
C GLU A 127 -8.43 17.20 -20.16
N LYS A 128 -8.83 18.47 -20.05
CA LYS A 128 -10.21 18.86 -19.74
C LYS A 128 -11.27 18.24 -20.65
N ALA A 129 -11.06 18.25 -21.98
CA ALA A 129 -12.03 17.73 -22.94
C ALA A 129 -12.28 16.21 -22.77
N ALA A 130 -11.24 15.45 -22.40
CA ALA A 130 -11.37 14.02 -22.15
C ALA A 130 -12.13 13.75 -20.84
N ALA A 131 -11.84 14.51 -19.78
CA ALA A 131 -12.58 14.44 -18.52
C ALA A 131 -14.07 14.81 -18.69
N GLU A 132 -14.39 15.83 -19.49
CA GLU A 132 -15.77 16.23 -19.82
C GLU A 132 -16.54 15.12 -20.56
N LYS A 133 -15.85 14.34 -21.40
CA LYS A 133 -16.45 13.19 -22.08
C LYS A 133 -16.83 12.11 -21.06
N CYS A 134 -15.95 11.77 -20.14
CA CYS A 134 -16.21 10.77 -19.10
C CYS A 134 -17.34 11.20 -18.15
N THR A 135 -17.33 12.44 -17.66
CA THR A 135 -18.39 12.97 -16.79
C THR A 135 -19.74 13.02 -17.49
N ARG A 136 -19.79 13.35 -18.79
CA ARG A 136 -21.02 13.30 -19.60
C ARG A 136 -21.62 11.90 -19.69
N LEU A 137 -20.80 10.87 -19.84
CA LEU A 137 -21.25 9.48 -19.81
C LEU A 137 -21.78 9.11 -18.41
N LEU A 138 -21.05 9.45 -17.35
CA LEU A 138 -21.46 9.20 -15.96
C LEU A 138 -22.80 9.86 -15.61
N LYS A 139 -23.06 11.09 -16.09
CA LYS A 139 -24.31 11.83 -15.88
C LYS A 139 -25.55 11.16 -16.47
N ARG A 140 -25.39 10.19 -17.39
CA ARG A 140 -26.53 9.42 -17.94
C ARG A 140 -27.12 8.45 -16.92
N THR A 141 -26.38 8.12 -15.87
CA THR A 141 -26.83 7.24 -14.79
C THR A 141 -27.23 8.05 -13.56
N PHE A 142 -28.35 7.69 -12.92
CA PHE A 142 -28.84 8.40 -11.72
C PHE A 142 -27.81 8.36 -10.58
N TRP A 143 -27.20 7.19 -10.35
CA TRP A 143 -26.28 6.93 -9.23
C TRP A 143 -24.98 7.75 -9.31
N HIS A 144 -24.45 8.03 -10.50
CA HIS A 144 -23.17 8.75 -10.67
C HIS A 144 -23.31 10.21 -11.07
N LYS A 145 -24.54 10.68 -11.31
CA LYS A 145 -24.81 12.07 -11.72
C LYS A 145 -24.34 13.11 -10.71
N LYS A 146 -24.51 12.86 -9.41
CA LYS A 146 -24.06 13.76 -8.35
C LYS A 146 -22.53 13.86 -8.34
N TRP A 147 -21.85 12.71 -8.37
CA TRP A 147 -20.39 12.65 -8.42
C TRP A 147 -19.84 13.39 -9.65
N ALA A 148 -20.40 13.14 -10.83
CA ALA A 148 -19.94 13.74 -12.08
C ALA A 148 -20.12 15.28 -12.09
N ARG A 149 -21.24 15.78 -11.56
CA ARG A 149 -21.47 17.23 -11.44
C ARG A 149 -20.51 17.90 -10.47
N GLU A 150 -20.16 17.22 -9.38
CA GLU A 150 -19.16 17.74 -8.46
C GLU A 150 -17.79 17.83 -9.14
N PHE A 151 -17.41 16.76 -9.85
CA PHE A 151 -16.13 16.69 -10.54
C PHE A 151 -15.99 17.70 -11.68
N GLU A 152 -17.09 18.03 -12.38
CA GLU A 152 -17.10 19.07 -13.42
C GLU A 152 -16.71 20.46 -12.88
N LYS A 153 -16.98 20.77 -11.61
CA LYS A 153 -16.55 22.04 -11.01
C LYS A 153 -15.03 22.17 -10.97
N TYR A 154 -14.33 21.05 -10.72
CA TYR A 154 -12.88 21.01 -10.62
C TYR A 154 -12.19 21.20 -11.97
N LEU A 155 -12.86 20.89 -13.09
CA LEU A 155 -12.33 21.07 -14.45
C LEU A 155 -12.12 22.54 -14.85
N THR A 156 -12.70 23.46 -14.09
CA THR A 156 -12.58 24.90 -14.30
C THR A 156 -12.00 25.65 -13.12
N SER A 157 -11.78 24.97 -11.98
CA SER A 157 -11.28 25.60 -10.76
C SER A 157 -9.75 25.64 -10.73
N ASN A 158 -9.20 26.44 -9.83
CA ASN A 158 -7.79 26.36 -9.50
C ASN A 158 -7.50 25.02 -8.79
N PRO A 159 -6.34 24.36 -9.02
CA PRO A 159 -5.94 23.18 -8.26
C PRO A 159 -5.99 23.36 -6.73
N ALA A 160 -5.80 24.58 -6.21
CA ALA A 160 -5.94 24.88 -4.79
C ALA A 160 -7.34 24.63 -4.22
N GLU A 161 -8.38 24.63 -5.06
CA GLU A 161 -9.78 24.38 -4.70
C GLU A 161 -10.16 22.89 -4.78
N TRP A 162 -9.26 22.03 -5.27
CA TRP A 162 -9.53 20.60 -5.37
C TRP A 162 -9.57 19.93 -3.97
N PRO A 163 -10.26 18.78 -3.86
CA PRO A 163 -10.14 17.90 -2.70
C PRO A 163 -8.68 17.60 -2.35
N GLU A 164 -8.39 17.48 -1.05
CA GLU A 164 -7.02 17.31 -0.54
C GLU A 164 -6.26 16.15 -1.18
N GLU A 165 -6.95 15.03 -1.44
CA GLU A 165 -6.38 13.86 -2.13
C GLU A 165 -5.86 14.23 -3.53
N LEU A 166 -6.65 14.96 -4.33
CA LEU A 166 -6.26 15.37 -5.68
C LEU A 166 -5.15 16.41 -5.66
N LYS A 167 -5.16 17.34 -4.69
CA LYS A 167 -4.07 18.31 -4.50
C LYS A 167 -2.76 17.60 -4.18
N THR A 168 -2.81 16.65 -3.25
CA THR A 168 -1.66 15.85 -2.82
C THR A 168 -1.10 15.03 -3.98
N LEU A 169 -1.96 14.41 -4.79
CA LEU A 169 -1.53 13.66 -5.97
C LEU A 169 -0.92 14.58 -7.02
N HIS A 170 -1.58 15.70 -7.32
CA HIS A 170 -1.09 16.68 -8.28
C HIS A 170 0.30 17.22 -7.90
N SER A 171 0.55 17.51 -6.62
CA SER A 171 1.86 17.98 -6.15
C SER A 171 2.97 16.94 -6.17
N ARG A 172 2.63 15.66 -6.42
CA ARG A 172 3.57 14.52 -6.45
C ARG A 172 3.69 13.89 -7.83
N MET A 173 3.04 14.48 -8.85
CA MET A 173 3.12 13.96 -10.21
C MET A 173 4.55 14.09 -10.72
N LEU A 174 5.09 12.99 -11.23
CA LEU A 174 6.40 12.99 -11.87
C LEU A 174 6.39 13.92 -13.08
N THR A 175 7.40 14.79 -13.14
CA THR A 175 7.64 15.69 -14.28
C THR A 175 8.62 15.11 -15.30
N ASN A 176 9.35 14.05 -14.91
CA ASN A 176 10.34 13.38 -15.73
C ASN A 176 9.79 12.07 -16.31
N ASP A 177 10.24 11.69 -17.51
CA ASP A 177 9.91 10.40 -18.12
C ASP A 177 10.44 9.27 -17.24
N PHE A 178 9.51 8.54 -16.63
CA PHE A 178 9.79 7.44 -15.73
C PHE A 178 9.29 6.14 -16.32
N ILE A 179 10.21 5.18 -16.55
CA ILE A 179 9.84 3.84 -16.99
C ILE A 179 9.43 3.05 -15.76
N VAL A 180 8.13 2.76 -15.65
CA VAL A 180 7.62 1.87 -14.62
C VAL A 180 7.93 0.44 -15.02
N THR A 181 8.63 -0.28 -14.14
CA THR A 181 8.90 -1.70 -14.25
C THR A 181 8.13 -2.44 -13.16
N PRO A 182 6.87 -2.88 -13.40
CA PRO A 182 6.06 -3.50 -12.35
C PRO A 182 6.64 -4.82 -11.83
N ALA A 183 7.55 -5.45 -12.57
CA ALA A 183 8.29 -6.63 -12.13
C ALA A 183 9.32 -6.33 -11.02
N GLU A 184 9.76 -5.06 -10.92
CA GLU A 184 10.75 -4.59 -9.96
C GLU A 184 10.20 -3.38 -9.18
N PRO A 185 9.16 -3.58 -8.36
CA PRO A 185 8.47 -2.48 -7.68
C PRO A 185 9.39 -1.70 -6.74
N GLU A 186 10.39 -2.35 -6.12
CA GLU A 186 11.39 -1.68 -5.30
C GLU A 186 12.14 -0.60 -6.10
N LEU A 187 12.65 -0.92 -7.30
CA LEU A 187 13.39 0.05 -8.12
C LEU A 187 12.50 1.24 -8.50
N CYS A 188 11.22 0.98 -8.75
CA CYS A 188 10.28 2.07 -9.05
C CYS A 188 10.07 3.02 -7.88
N LEU A 189 9.93 2.47 -6.67
CA LEU A 189 9.77 3.26 -5.45
C LEU A 189 11.06 4.01 -5.10
N GLU A 190 12.22 3.39 -5.27
CA GLU A 190 13.53 4.02 -5.06
C GLU A 190 13.70 5.23 -6.00
N ALA A 191 13.35 5.09 -7.28
CA ALA A 191 13.41 6.18 -8.24
C ALA A 191 12.37 7.29 -7.95
N LEU A 192 11.14 6.91 -7.55
CA LEU A 192 10.13 7.86 -7.10
C LEU A 192 10.62 8.72 -5.94
N LEU A 193 11.31 8.11 -4.96
CA LEU A 193 11.85 8.83 -3.80
C LEU A 193 13.10 9.65 -4.12
N ALA A 194 13.86 9.28 -5.16
CA ALA A 194 14.96 10.10 -5.64
C ALA A 194 14.47 11.42 -6.27
N ASP A 195 13.35 11.38 -7.00
CA ASP A 195 12.75 12.54 -7.66
C ASP A 195 11.83 13.34 -6.70
N HIS A 196 11.02 12.65 -5.89
CA HIS A 196 10.11 13.24 -4.89
C HIS A 196 10.36 12.67 -3.48
N PRO A 197 11.40 13.15 -2.75
CA PRO A 197 11.78 12.62 -1.43
C PRO A 197 10.72 12.75 -0.32
N THR A 198 9.67 13.55 -0.54
CA THR A 198 8.54 13.74 0.38
C THR A 198 7.32 12.87 0.04
N ASN A 199 7.42 12.00 -0.98
CA ASN A 199 6.35 11.09 -1.36
C ASN A 199 6.20 9.98 -0.31
N LYS A 200 5.36 10.27 0.71
CA LYS A 200 5.07 9.36 1.82
C LYS A 200 4.49 8.02 1.37
N THR A 201 3.69 7.99 0.29
CA THR A 201 3.18 6.72 -0.27
C THR A 201 4.33 5.82 -0.69
N ALA A 202 5.24 6.36 -1.51
CA ALA A 202 6.37 5.61 -2.04
C ALA A 202 7.29 5.12 -0.91
N PHE A 203 7.51 5.96 0.11
CA PHE A 203 8.26 5.59 1.30
C PHE A 203 7.61 4.43 2.06
N GLU A 204 6.34 4.52 2.44
CA GLU A 204 5.68 3.49 3.23
C GLU A 204 5.62 2.15 2.48
N TYR A 205 5.33 2.17 1.17
CA TYR A 205 5.35 0.97 0.33
C TYR A 205 6.75 0.38 0.15
N LEU A 206 7.79 1.21 0.07
CA LEU A 206 9.17 0.73 -0.04
C LEU A 206 9.62 0.06 1.26
N ILE A 207 9.33 0.69 2.41
CA ILE A 207 9.57 0.09 3.72
C ILE A 207 8.81 -1.23 3.83
N ALA A 208 7.52 -1.26 3.52
CA ALA A 208 6.72 -2.48 3.57
C ALA A 208 7.33 -3.59 2.70
N SER A 209 7.75 -3.27 1.46
CA SER A 209 8.38 -4.23 0.54
C SER A 209 9.68 -4.80 1.12
N TYR A 210 10.55 -3.96 1.68
CA TYR A 210 11.79 -4.42 2.28
C TYR A 210 11.58 -5.25 3.55
N LEU A 211 10.60 -4.91 4.38
CA LEU A 211 10.28 -5.72 5.55
C LEU A 211 9.70 -7.07 5.14
N ILE A 212 8.81 -7.13 4.14
CA ILE A 212 8.28 -8.40 3.63
C ILE A 212 9.36 -9.28 3.00
N THR A 213 10.40 -8.69 2.41
CA THR A 213 11.49 -9.42 1.75
C THR A 213 12.72 -9.65 2.64
N GLY A 214 12.68 -9.21 3.90
CA GLY A 214 13.79 -9.34 4.84
C GLY A 214 15.00 -8.46 4.54
N LYS A 215 14.86 -7.48 3.65
CA LYS A 215 15.92 -6.54 3.26
C LYS A 215 16.04 -5.37 4.24
N VAL A 216 16.11 -5.66 5.55
CA VAL A 216 16.13 -4.63 6.62
C VAL A 216 17.25 -3.60 6.43
N GLY A 217 18.43 -4.03 5.98
CA GLY A 217 19.55 -3.11 5.71
C GLY A 217 19.25 -2.10 4.60
N ARG A 218 18.43 -2.47 3.59
CA ARG A 218 17.96 -1.51 2.58
C ARG A 218 16.90 -0.57 3.15
N ALA A 219 15.97 -1.08 3.97
CA ALA A 219 14.99 -0.25 4.67
C ALA A 219 15.65 0.85 5.51
N ILE A 220 16.71 0.50 6.24
CA ILE A 220 17.46 1.44 7.09
C ILE A 220 18.03 2.62 6.30
N LYS A 221 18.42 2.43 5.02
CA LYS A 221 18.91 3.56 4.19
C LYS A 221 17.86 4.66 4.01
N TYR A 222 16.58 4.29 3.91
CA TYR A 222 15.46 5.21 3.75
C TYR A 222 14.90 5.70 5.08
N ILE A 223 14.93 4.85 6.13
CA ILE A 223 14.50 5.24 7.49
C ILE A 223 15.32 6.41 8.05
N LYS A 224 16.57 6.61 7.62
CA LYS A 224 17.35 7.81 7.98
C LYS A 224 16.65 9.12 7.65
N GLN A 225 15.78 9.12 6.64
CA GLN A 225 15.05 10.29 6.16
C GLN A 225 13.64 10.36 6.74
N ILE A 226 13.34 9.63 7.82
CA ILE A 226 11.99 9.52 8.38
C ILE A 226 11.38 10.87 8.80
N GLU A 227 12.23 11.83 9.17
CA GLU A 227 11.82 13.18 9.56
C GLU A 227 11.10 13.94 8.43
N ASN A 228 11.36 13.59 7.16
CA ASN A 228 10.70 14.20 5.99
C ASN A 228 9.19 13.91 5.92
N TYR A 229 8.69 12.89 6.62
CA TYR A 229 7.32 12.39 6.47
C TYR A 229 6.38 12.76 7.63
N GLN A 230 6.84 13.63 8.53
CA GLN A 230 6.07 14.28 9.58
C GLN A 230 5.23 13.30 10.44
N TYR A 231 5.80 12.15 10.80
CA TYR A 231 5.15 11.24 11.72
C TYR A 231 5.08 11.83 13.13
N ALA A 232 3.93 11.72 13.80
CA ALA A 232 3.81 12.08 15.20
C ALA A 232 4.67 11.20 16.12
N ALA A 233 4.84 9.93 15.74
CA ALA A 233 5.74 8.96 16.36
C ALA A 233 6.21 7.96 15.29
N ILE A 234 7.39 7.36 15.47
CA ILE A 234 7.92 6.36 14.55
C ILE A 234 6.92 5.18 14.48
N PRO A 235 6.43 4.81 13.27
CA PRO A 235 5.54 3.66 13.12
C PRO A 235 6.16 2.38 13.69
N ARG A 236 5.34 1.56 14.35
CA ARG A 236 5.80 0.37 15.08
C ARG A 236 6.72 -0.54 14.26
N HIS A 237 6.38 -0.92 13.03
CA HIS A 237 7.22 -1.84 12.26
C HIS A 237 8.53 -1.19 11.79
N ILE A 238 8.61 0.14 11.76
CA ILE A 238 9.87 0.85 11.57
C ILE A 238 10.72 0.77 12.86
N GLU A 239 10.13 0.96 14.04
CA GLU A 239 10.83 0.71 15.31
C GLU A 239 11.36 -0.71 15.40
N GLU A 240 10.55 -1.69 15.00
CA GLU A 240 10.93 -3.10 14.97
C GLU A 240 12.10 -3.36 14.00
N ALA A 241 12.08 -2.74 12.82
CA ALA A 241 13.18 -2.81 11.86
C ALA A 241 14.48 -2.19 12.39
N ILE A 242 14.39 -1.04 13.06
CA ILE A 242 15.52 -0.37 13.71
C ILE A 242 16.14 -1.27 14.78
N LEU A 243 15.32 -1.82 15.68
CA LEU A 243 15.83 -2.68 16.77
C LEU A 243 16.50 -3.95 16.24
N LEU A 244 15.92 -4.57 15.20
CA LEU A 244 16.54 -5.74 14.56
C LEU A 244 17.87 -5.37 13.87
N TYR A 245 17.95 -4.22 13.22
CA TYR A 245 19.19 -3.75 12.60
C TYR A 245 20.28 -3.49 13.66
N LEU A 246 19.93 -2.77 14.73
CA LEU A 246 20.86 -2.44 15.82
C LEU A 246 21.37 -3.68 16.55
N SER A 247 20.53 -4.70 16.76
CA SER A 247 20.95 -5.93 17.44
C SER A 247 21.91 -6.80 16.62
N ASN A 248 21.96 -6.61 15.30
CA ASN A 248 22.75 -7.42 14.37
C ASN A 248 23.92 -6.63 13.73
N THR A 249 24.18 -5.40 14.18
CA THR A 249 25.22 -4.54 13.60
C THR A 249 26.18 -4.07 14.69
N GLU A 250 27.46 -4.40 14.58
CA GLU A 250 28.49 -4.01 15.55
C GLU A 250 28.73 -2.49 15.58
N ASN A 251 28.75 -1.85 14.40
CA ASN A 251 28.98 -0.41 14.23
C ASN A 251 27.80 0.23 13.48
N PRO A 252 26.65 0.45 14.14
CA PRO A 252 25.46 0.99 13.49
C PRO A 252 25.64 2.47 13.14
N ASP A 253 24.92 2.92 12.11
CA ASP A 253 24.90 4.32 11.72
C ASP A 253 24.45 5.24 12.89
N PRO A 254 25.23 6.27 13.25
CA PRO A 254 24.89 7.20 14.34
C PRO A 254 23.57 7.96 14.17
N GLN A 255 23.04 8.11 12.95
CA GLN A 255 21.72 8.71 12.73
C GLN A 255 20.61 7.77 13.18
N ILE A 256 20.79 6.47 12.98
CA ILE A 256 19.81 5.45 13.36
C ILE A 256 19.78 5.26 14.88
N THR A 257 20.93 5.29 15.54
CA THR A 257 21.00 5.16 17.01
C THR A 257 20.33 6.31 17.75
N LYS A 258 20.18 7.48 17.11
CA LYS A 258 19.47 8.65 17.67
C LYS A 258 17.94 8.53 17.58
N LEU A 259 17.42 7.65 16.72
CA LEU A 259 15.99 7.44 16.58
C LEU A 259 15.43 6.77 17.84
N LYS A 260 14.53 7.46 18.52
CA LYS A 260 13.94 6.98 19.78
C LYS A 260 12.79 6.03 19.49
N CYS A 261 13.03 4.73 19.65
CA CYS A 261 11.98 3.72 19.68
C CYS A 261 11.20 3.78 21.00
N SER A 262 9.92 3.46 20.96
CA SER A 262 9.07 3.39 22.15
C SER A 262 9.54 2.33 23.14
N LEU A 263 9.33 2.60 24.44
CA LEU A 263 9.66 1.64 25.51
C LEU A 263 8.90 0.33 25.34
N THR A 264 7.64 0.39 24.88
CA THR A 264 6.81 -0.79 24.61
C THR A 264 7.46 -1.70 23.58
N THR A 265 7.90 -1.16 22.44
CA THR A 265 8.55 -1.95 21.39
C THR A 265 9.88 -2.52 21.88
N ILE A 266 10.70 -1.73 22.60
CA ILE A 266 11.96 -2.21 23.18
C ILE A 266 11.73 -3.38 24.15
N GLN A 267 10.71 -3.29 25.02
CA GLN A 267 10.38 -4.36 25.96
C GLN A 267 9.88 -5.62 25.26
N LYS A 268 9.02 -5.49 24.24
CA LYS A 268 8.57 -6.63 23.44
C LYS A 268 9.74 -7.32 22.73
N PHE A 269 10.68 -6.54 22.18
CA PHE A 269 11.89 -7.08 21.54
C PHE A 269 12.72 -7.92 22.51
N LYS A 270 13.03 -7.37 23.69
CA LYS A 270 13.80 -8.07 24.73
C LYS A 270 13.12 -9.37 25.14
N GLN A 271 11.82 -9.35 25.41
CA GLN A 271 11.06 -10.55 25.77
C GLN A 271 11.12 -11.63 24.68
N MET A 272 11.02 -11.25 23.41
CA MET A 272 11.13 -12.21 22.29
C MET A 272 12.53 -12.84 22.24
N ILE A 273 13.58 -12.04 22.38
CA ILE A 273 14.98 -12.50 22.40
C ILE A 273 15.22 -13.44 23.61
N ASP A 274 14.73 -13.08 24.80
CA ASP A 274 14.85 -13.92 26.00
C ASP A 274 14.19 -15.28 25.82
N ILE A 275 12.99 -15.34 25.22
CA ILE A 275 12.30 -16.61 24.92
C ILE A 275 13.12 -17.45 23.92
N LEU A 276 13.71 -16.84 22.90
CA LEU A 276 14.58 -17.56 21.96
C LEU A 276 15.82 -18.11 22.68
N HIS A 277 16.46 -17.34 23.55
CA HIS A 277 17.62 -17.80 24.34
C HIS A 277 17.26 -18.93 25.30
N GLN A 278 16.15 -18.84 26.03
CA GLN A 278 15.66 -19.89 26.94
C GLN A 278 15.40 -21.22 26.22
N ASN A 279 15.08 -21.16 24.93
CA ASN A 279 14.88 -22.34 24.08
C ASN A 279 16.12 -22.68 23.23
N ASN A 280 17.30 -22.16 23.57
CA ASN A 280 18.57 -22.40 22.85
C ASN A 280 18.50 -22.08 21.34
N GLY A 281 17.69 -21.10 20.94
CA GLY A 281 17.46 -20.74 19.55
C GLY A 281 16.60 -21.74 18.76
N ASP A 282 16.05 -22.77 19.40
CA ASP A 282 15.12 -23.72 18.77
C ASP A 282 13.76 -23.03 18.52
N LYS A 283 13.58 -22.58 17.28
CA LYS A 283 12.38 -21.88 16.82
C LYS A 283 11.11 -22.70 17.01
N SER A 284 11.19 -24.03 16.89
CA SER A 284 10.02 -24.92 17.02
C SER A 284 9.57 -25.02 18.48
N LYS A 285 10.52 -25.15 19.42
CA LYS A 285 10.22 -25.15 20.86
C LYS A 285 9.75 -23.79 21.37
N ALA A 286 10.30 -22.71 20.83
CA ALA A 286 9.92 -21.34 21.21
C ALA A 286 8.53 -20.92 20.67
N LEU A 287 8.04 -21.56 19.59
CA LEU A 287 6.84 -21.13 18.87
C LEU A 287 5.59 -20.92 19.75
N PRO A 288 5.21 -21.84 20.67
CA PRO A 288 4.02 -21.64 21.50
C PRO A 288 4.07 -20.35 22.33
N GLN A 289 5.25 -20.00 22.86
CA GLN A 289 5.46 -18.79 23.65
C GLN A 289 5.56 -17.54 22.78
N LEU A 290 6.10 -17.67 21.57
CA LEU A 290 6.29 -16.57 20.63
C LEU A 290 5.03 -16.19 19.85
N ARG A 291 3.98 -17.01 19.84
CA ARG A 291 2.69 -16.69 19.18
C ARG A 291 2.09 -15.35 19.60
N LYS A 292 2.34 -14.89 20.82
CA LYS A 292 1.88 -13.57 21.30
C LYS A 292 2.52 -12.38 20.58
N PHE A 293 3.56 -12.62 19.77
CA PHE A 293 4.23 -11.63 18.93
C PHE A 293 3.91 -11.82 17.44
N SER A 294 2.86 -12.59 17.10
CA SER A 294 2.53 -12.91 15.70
C SER A 294 2.29 -11.69 14.81
N ASP A 295 1.94 -10.56 15.41
CA ASP A 295 1.71 -9.28 14.76
C ASP A 295 2.98 -8.43 14.56
N THR A 296 4.16 -8.96 14.90
CA THR A 296 5.44 -8.24 14.81
C THR A 296 6.23 -8.64 13.57
N TYR A 297 7.02 -7.70 13.06
CA TYR A 297 8.01 -7.95 12.02
C TYR A 297 9.01 -9.04 12.45
N TRP A 298 9.44 -9.07 13.71
CA TRP A 298 10.41 -10.05 14.19
C TRP A 298 9.87 -11.48 14.15
N PHE A 299 8.60 -11.68 14.52
CA PHE A 299 7.96 -12.99 14.41
C PHE A 299 7.88 -13.40 12.94
N TYR A 300 7.45 -12.48 12.06
CA TYR A 300 7.44 -12.72 10.63
C TYR A 300 8.83 -13.13 10.11
N ALA A 301 9.86 -12.35 10.42
CA ALA A 301 11.24 -12.62 10.03
C ALA A 301 11.78 -13.95 10.58
N THR A 302 11.34 -14.35 11.77
CA THR A 302 11.79 -15.59 12.41
C THR A 302 11.22 -16.83 11.74
N TYR A 303 9.95 -16.80 11.30
CA TYR A 303 9.21 -17.98 10.89
C TYR A 303 8.84 -18.04 9.41
N TYR A 304 8.81 -16.91 8.70
CA TYR A 304 8.33 -16.84 7.31
C TYR A 304 9.43 -16.57 6.28
N PHE A 305 10.57 -16.02 6.69
CA PHE A 305 11.73 -15.98 5.80
C PHE A 305 12.27 -17.39 5.61
N LYS A 306 12.19 -17.88 4.36
CA LYS A 306 12.90 -19.09 3.96
C LYS A 306 14.39 -18.83 4.17
N LYS A 307 15.08 -19.72 4.88
CA LYS A 307 16.53 -19.81 4.75
C LYS A 307 16.80 -20.14 3.28
N GLY A 308 17.50 -19.24 2.60
CA GLY A 308 18.18 -19.59 1.35
C GLY A 308 19.19 -20.70 1.59
#